data_AF-A0A2N2GKG1-F1
#
_entry.id   AF-A0A2N2GKG1-F1
#
_cell.length_a   1.000
_cell.length_b   1.000
_cell.length_c   1.000
_cell.angle_alpha   90.00
_cell.angle_beta   90.00
_cell.angle_gamma   90.00
#
_symmetry.space_group_name_H-M   'P 1'
#
loop_
_entity.id
_entity.type
_entity.pdbx_description
1 polymer ?
#
loop_
_entity_poly.entity_id
_entity_poly.type
_entity_poly.pdbx_seq_one_letter_code
_entity_poly.pdbx_strand_id
1 'polypeptide(L)'
;MTSEERRLKRDFDHNWHVAINQFNLNSDKFRHWMYEAKTLSQEVSRLKSLFTMEREGKLKKIHKQCSMSQSEEIPENYLKCCLGIKCQECPELIALNKMEKVTPEQIDEAKAWTCAVHIVSKGGDIAGEGYLLTVDDRMFWDNVYKSLSQTDA
;
A
#
# COMPACT_ATOMS: atom_id res chain seq x y z
N MET A 1 -6.71 -17.71 11.02
CA MET A 1 -7.84 -16.85 11.37
C MET A 1 -9.13 -17.66 11.29
N THR A 2 -9.89 -17.73 12.38
CA THR A 2 -11.16 -18.45 12.49
C THR A 2 -12.27 -17.75 11.69
N SER A 3 -13.43 -18.38 11.52
CA SER A 3 -14.61 -17.74 10.90
C SER A 3 -15.11 -16.57 11.75
N GLU A 4 -15.06 -16.71 13.07
CA GLU A 4 -15.46 -15.68 14.04
C GLU A 4 -14.56 -14.44 13.98
N GLU A 5 -13.24 -14.64 13.98
CA GLU A 5 -12.27 -13.53 13.85
C GLU A 5 -12.46 -12.75 12.54
N ARG A 6 -12.74 -13.45 11.43
CA ARG A 6 -13.05 -12.81 10.14
C ARG A 6 -14.31 -11.94 10.21
N ARG A 7 -15.35 -12.43 10.87
CA ARG A 7 -16.60 -11.68 11.06
C ARG A 7 -16.36 -10.45 11.93
N LEU A 8 -15.67 -10.59 13.07
CA LEU A 8 -15.36 -9.48 13.97
C LEU A 8 -14.53 -8.39 13.27
N LYS A 9 -13.52 -8.76 12.47
CA LYS A 9 -12.75 -7.80 11.67
C LYS A 9 -13.63 -7.03 10.69
N ARG A 10 -14.51 -7.72 9.95
CA ARG A 10 -15.43 -7.09 9.00
C ARG A 10 -16.38 -6.12 9.72
N ASP A 11 -16.94 -6.55 10.83
CA ASP A 11 -17.89 -5.75 11.61
C ASP A 11 -17.18 -4.51 12.21
N PHE A 12 -15.92 -4.65 12.67
CA PHE A 12 -15.08 -3.52 13.08
C PHE A 12 -14.82 -2.53 11.93
N ASP A 13 -14.37 -3.02 10.77
CA ASP A 13 -14.07 -2.19 9.59
C ASP A 13 -15.33 -1.41 9.11
N HIS A 14 -16.49 -2.07 9.14
CA HIS A 14 -17.78 -1.47 8.79
C HIS A 14 -18.18 -0.37 9.79
N ASN A 15 -18.18 -0.68 11.09
CA ASN A 15 -18.58 0.26 12.13
C ASN A 15 -17.67 1.49 12.17
N TRP A 16 -16.36 1.33 11.95
CA TRP A 16 -15.44 2.45 11.83
C TRP A 16 -15.81 3.35 10.64
N HIS A 17 -16.07 2.77 9.46
CA HIS A 17 -16.50 3.53 8.29
C HIS A 17 -17.82 4.29 8.54
N VAL A 18 -18.82 3.63 9.13
CA VAL A 18 -20.11 4.25 9.46
C VAL A 18 -19.93 5.42 10.43
N ALA A 19 -19.09 5.28 11.46
CA ALA A 19 -18.81 6.35 12.41
C ALA A 19 -18.18 7.58 11.72
N ILE A 20 -17.24 7.37 10.78
CA ILE A 20 -16.66 8.47 9.99
C ILE A 20 -17.74 9.14 9.12
N ASN A 21 -18.60 8.37 8.45
CA ASN A 21 -19.69 8.90 7.63
C ASN A 21 -20.65 9.75 8.48
N GLN A 22 -21.10 9.22 9.61
CA GLN A 22 -22.00 9.93 10.52
C GLN A 22 -21.40 11.23 11.05
N PHE A 23 -20.11 11.24 11.39
CA PHE A 23 -19.42 12.45 11.79
C PHE A 23 -19.40 13.49 10.67
N ASN A 24 -18.99 13.08 9.45
CA ASN A 24 -18.86 13.99 8.32
C ASN A 24 -20.22 14.52 7.81
N LEU A 25 -21.29 13.73 7.90
CA LEU A 25 -22.66 14.18 7.56
C LEU A 25 -23.14 15.32 8.46
N ASN A 26 -22.66 15.38 9.71
CA ASN A 26 -23.06 16.38 10.70
C ASN A 26 -21.98 17.47 10.91
N SER A 27 -20.94 17.52 10.08
CA SER A 27 -19.83 18.47 10.23
C SER A 27 -19.82 19.48 9.10
N ASP A 28 -19.55 20.75 9.42
CA ASP A 28 -19.42 21.84 8.43
C ASP A 28 -18.22 21.64 7.49
N LYS A 29 -17.25 20.82 7.89
CA LYS A 29 -16.05 20.53 7.08
C LYS A 29 -15.77 19.04 7.04
N PHE A 30 -15.69 18.52 5.82
CA PHE A 30 -15.30 17.13 5.59
C PHE A 30 -13.88 16.84 6.09
N ARG A 31 -13.74 15.86 6.99
CA ARG A 31 -12.46 15.47 7.59
C ARG A 31 -11.88 14.24 6.91
N HIS A 32 -11.29 14.46 5.73
CA HIS A 32 -10.72 13.39 4.90
C HIS A 32 -9.69 12.51 5.65
N TRP A 33 -8.91 13.11 6.56
CA TRP A 33 -7.89 12.42 7.35
C TRP A 33 -8.46 11.26 8.20
N MET A 34 -9.76 11.26 8.52
CA MET A 34 -10.37 10.15 9.26
C MET A 34 -10.43 8.87 8.41
N TYR A 35 -10.66 9.00 7.10
CA TYR A 35 -10.55 7.87 6.18
C TYR A 35 -9.08 7.47 5.98
N GLU A 36 -8.17 8.44 5.89
CA GLU A 36 -6.73 8.15 5.81
C GLU A 36 -6.24 7.35 7.00
N ALA A 37 -6.69 7.67 8.22
CA ALA A 37 -6.35 6.91 9.41
C ALA A 37 -6.83 5.46 9.32
N LYS A 38 -8.06 5.24 8.82
CA LYS A 38 -8.59 3.89 8.57
C LYS A 38 -7.77 3.17 7.50
N THR A 39 -7.50 3.79 6.36
CA THR A 39 -6.66 3.24 5.28
C THR A 39 -5.28 2.86 5.79
N LEU A 40 -4.63 3.77 6.53
CA LEU A 40 -3.31 3.54 7.12
C LEU A 40 -3.31 2.32 8.05
N SER A 41 -4.35 2.15 8.88
CA SER A 41 -4.46 0.99 9.77
C SER A 41 -4.52 -0.34 9.00
N GLN A 42 -5.07 -0.33 7.79
CA GLN A 42 -5.19 -1.51 6.91
C GLN A 42 -3.92 -1.71 6.07
N GLU A 43 -3.30 -0.63 5.63
CA GLU A 43 -2.12 -0.63 4.76
C GLU A 43 -0.83 -1.02 5.50
N VAL A 44 -0.65 -0.61 6.76
CA VAL A 44 0.62 -0.86 7.48
C VAL A 44 0.98 -2.35 7.54
N SER A 45 0.00 -3.24 7.78
CA SER A 45 0.27 -4.68 7.79
C SER A 45 0.71 -5.19 6.41
N ARG A 46 0.07 -4.69 5.33
CA ARG A 46 0.44 -5.01 3.95
C ARG A 46 1.86 -4.52 3.63
N LEU A 47 2.18 -3.28 4.02
CA LEU A 47 3.48 -2.65 3.81
C LEU A 47 4.59 -3.42 4.52
N LYS A 48 4.37 -3.84 5.77
CA LYS A 48 5.31 -4.69 6.50
C LYS A 48 5.62 -5.97 5.72
N SER A 49 4.58 -6.68 5.24
CA SER A 49 4.77 -7.88 4.43
C SER A 49 5.53 -7.61 3.14
N LEU A 50 5.27 -6.48 2.46
CA LEU A 50 6.01 -6.08 1.26
C LEU A 50 7.49 -5.81 1.56
N PHE A 51 7.82 -5.05 2.60
CA PHE A 51 9.20 -4.81 3.00
C PHE A 51 9.94 -6.11 3.32
N THR A 52 9.29 -7.02 4.06
CA THR A 52 9.85 -8.35 4.32
C THR A 52 10.07 -9.14 3.02
N MET A 53 9.12 -9.11 2.08
CA MET A 53 9.28 -9.78 0.78
C MET A 53 10.41 -9.17 -0.06
N GLU A 54 10.56 -7.85 -0.08
CA GLU A 54 11.66 -7.16 -0.77
C GLU A 54 13.02 -7.54 -0.16
N ARG A 55 13.12 -7.47 1.17
CA ARG A 55 14.31 -7.87 1.93
C ARG A 55 14.72 -9.32 1.67
N GLU A 56 13.75 -10.22 1.61
CA GLU A 56 13.97 -11.65 1.41
C GLU A 56 14.09 -12.06 -0.07
N GLY A 57 13.98 -11.11 -1.01
CA GLY A 57 14.01 -11.40 -2.44
C GLY A 57 12.84 -12.27 -2.93
N LYS A 58 11.70 -12.22 -2.21
CA LYS A 58 10.49 -13.03 -2.44
C LYS A 58 9.39 -12.29 -3.21
N LEU A 59 9.66 -11.09 -3.70
CA LEU A 59 8.73 -10.39 -4.58
C LEU A 59 8.46 -11.23 -5.85
N LYS A 60 7.27 -11.06 -6.45
CA LYS A 60 6.87 -11.81 -7.65
C LYS A 60 7.81 -11.54 -8.82
N LYS A 61 8.16 -12.57 -9.58
CA LYS A 61 9.05 -12.47 -10.76
C LYS A 61 8.31 -12.52 -12.08
N ILE A 62 7.01 -12.80 -12.04
CA ILE A 62 6.15 -12.96 -13.21
C ILE A 62 4.90 -12.13 -12.98
N HIS A 63 4.60 -11.26 -13.95
CA HIS A 63 3.37 -10.50 -14.04
C HIS A 63 2.33 -11.25 -14.85
N LYS A 64 1.06 -11.09 -14.47
CA LYS A 64 -0.07 -11.57 -15.24
C LYS A 64 -1.27 -10.63 -15.05
N GLN A 65 -1.66 -9.90 -16.10
CA GLN A 65 -2.76 -8.93 -16.07
C GLN A 65 -4.09 -9.55 -15.62
N CYS A 66 -4.44 -10.74 -16.13
CA CYS A 66 -5.64 -11.47 -15.73
C CYS A 66 -5.44 -12.98 -15.90
N SER A 67 -6.38 -13.82 -15.46
CA SER A 67 -6.26 -15.28 -15.55
C SER A 67 -6.02 -15.81 -16.97
N MET A 68 -6.44 -15.06 -17.99
CA MET A 68 -6.32 -15.43 -19.41
C MET A 68 -5.18 -14.74 -20.15
N SER A 69 -4.52 -13.73 -19.56
CA SER A 69 -3.44 -13.02 -20.22
C SER A 69 -2.16 -13.88 -20.31
N GLN A 70 -1.27 -13.54 -21.22
CA GLN A 70 0.07 -14.11 -21.20
C GLN A 70 0.81 -13.66 -19.93
N SER A 71 1.75 -14.50 -19.50
CA SER A 71 2.65 -14.18 -18.40
C SER A 71 3.84 -13.39 -18.92
N GLU A 72 4.21 -12.33 -18.21
CA GLU A 72 5.34 -11.47 -18.54
C GLU A 72 6.38 -11.55 -17.43
N GLU A 73 7.67 -11.59 -17.77
CA GLU A 73 8.73 -11.57 -16.76
C GLU A 73 8.89 -10.15 -16.16
N ILE A 74 9.22 -10.09 -14.87
CA ILE A 74 9.51 -8.85 -14.16
C ILE A 74 11.04 -8.73 -14.06
N PRO A 75 11.69 -7.91 -14.91
CA PRO A 75 13.15 -7.88 -15.04
C PRO A 75 13.84 -7.25 -13.83
N GLU A 76 13.27 -6.18 -13.28
CA GLU A 76 13.72 -5.55 -12.04
C GLU A 76 12.63 -5.66 -11.00
N ASN A 77 12.96 -6.11 -9.80
CA ASN A 77 11.99 -6.36 -8.76
C ASN A 77 12.29 -5.54 -7.51
N TYR A 78 11.55 -4.45 -7.36
CA TYR A 78 11.68 -3.50 -6.26
C TYR A 78 10.32 -2.97 -5.85
N LEU A 79 10.25 -2.38 -4.66
CA LEU A 79 9.12 -1.59 -4.21
C LEU A 79 9.31 -0.14 -4.58
N LYS A 80 8.23 0.49 -5.02
CA LYS A 80 8.13 1.92 -5.28
C LYS A 80 6.99 2.49 -4.47
N CYS A 81 7.21 3.58 -3.76
CA CYS A 81 6.12 4.27 -3.07
C CYS A 81 5.28 5.07 -4.07
N CYS A 82 4.03 5.36 -3.71
CA CYS A 82 3.11 6.17 -4.52
C CYS A 82 3.63 7.60 -4.76
N LEU A 83 4.61 8.06 -3.98
CA LEU A 83 5.30 9.34 -4.19
C LEU A 83 6.41 9.26 -5.24
N GLY A 84 6.64 8.09 -5.84
CA GLY A 84 7.53 7.93 -6.99
C GLY A 84 8.96 7.48 -6.68
N ILE A 85 9.30 7.21 -5.43
CA ILE A 85 10.66 6.85 -4.99
C ILE A 85 10.78 5.33 -4.78
N LYS A 86 11.90 4.72 -5.23
CA LYS A 86 12.20 3.32 -4.92
C LYS A 86 12.48 3.19 -3.41
N CYS A 87 11.87 2.21 -2.75
CA CYS A 87 12.02 2.04 -1.30
C CYS A 87 13.48 1.87 -0.86
N GLN A 88 14.29 1.19 -1.68
CA GLN A 88 15.72 0.99 -1.43
C GLN A 88 16.56 2.28 -1.55
N GLU A 89 16.04 3.30 -2.25
CA GLU A 89 16.71 4.58 -2.48
C GLU A 89 16.15 5.69 -1.58
N CYS A 90 15.09 5.43 -0.81
CA CYS A 90 14.44 6.40 0.07
C CYS A 90 15.33 6.72 1.29
N PRO A 91 15.79 7.98 1.46
CA PRO A 91 16.70 8.37 2.54
C PRO A 91 16.18 8.04 3.93
N GLU A 92 14.87 8.24 4.15
CA GLU A 92 14.19 7.98 5.42
C GLU A 92 14.21 6.49 5.75
N LEU A 93 13.95 5.62 4.78
CA LEU A 93 13.99 4.16 4.97
C LEU A 93 15.42 3.64 5.12
N ILE A 94 16.38 4.25 4.43
CA ILE A 94 17.80 3.95 4.59
C ILE A 94 18.28 4.29 6.01
N ALA A 95 17.79 5.38 6.60
CA ALA A 95 18.11 5.71 7.98
C ALA A 95 17.62 4.62 8.96
N LEU A 96 16.43 4.06 8.73
CA LEU A 96 15.86 2.98 9.56
C LEU A 96 16.65 1.66 9.45
N ASN A 97 17.32 1.40 8.33
CA ASN A 97 18.20 0.22 8.20
C ASN A 97 19.37 0.23 9.19
N LYS A 98 19.71 1.39 9.76
CA LYS A 98 20.83 1.56 10.70
C LYS A 98 20.43 1.37 12.17
N MET A 99 19.18 1.00 12.46
CA MET A 99 18.72 0.73 13.82
C MET A 99 19.52 -0.42 14.44
N GLU A 100 20.08 -0.19 15.64
CA GLU A 100 20.83 -1.20 16.39
C GLU A 100 19.94 -1.95 17.38
N LYS A 101 20.31 -3.20 17.73
CA LYS A 101 19.63 -4.03 18.75
C LYS A 101 18.14 -4.31 18.46
N VAL A 102 17.79 -4.43 17.18
CA VAL A 102 16.43 -4.76 16.71
C VAL A 102 16.49 -5.92 15.72
N THR A 103 15.38 -6.64 15.55
CA THR A 103 15.28 -7.67 14.52
C THR A 103 14.99 -7.04 13.16
N PRO A 104 15.34 -7.73 12.06
CA PRO A 104 14.99 -7.30 10.71
C PRO A 104 13.48 -7.05 10.52
N GLU A 105 12.60 -7.83 11.17
CA GLU A 105 11.14 -7.66 11.10
C GLU A 105 10.66 -6.38 11.80
N GLN A 106 11.36 -5.97 12.86
CA GLN A 106 11.10 -4.70 13.55
C GLN A 106 11.52 -3.52 12.67
N ILE A 107 12.59 -3.65 11.89
CA ILE A 107 12.98 -2.66 10.88
C ILE A 107 11.89 -2.55 9.80
N ASP A 108 11.40 -3.69 9.28
CA ASP A 108 10.33 -3.69 8.26
C ASP A 108 9.02 -3.05 8.78
N GLU A 109 8.70 -3.28 10.06
CA GLU A 109 7.58 -2.63 10.72
C GLU A 109 7.78 -1.11 10.89
N ALA A 110 8.98 -0.70 11.31
CA ALA A 110 9.32 0.72 11.41
C ALA A 110 9.24 1.42 10.05
N LYS A 111 9.71 0.76 8.98
CA LYS A 111 9.58 1.23 7.60
C LYS A 111 8.12 1.36 7.17
N ALA A 112 7.29 0.35 7.47
CA ALA A 112 5.87 0.37 7.14
C ALA A 112 5.14 1.57 7.76
N TRP A 113 5.31 1.79 9.06
CA TRP A 113 4.73 2.95 9.74
C TRP A 113 5.27 4.27 9.20
N THR A 114 6.60 4.38 9.06
CA THR A 114 7.24 5.63 8.61
C THR A 114 6.82 6.00 7.20
N CYS A 115 6.79 5.03 6.28
CA CYS A 115 6.37 5.24 4.90
C CYS A 115 4.89 5.63 4.82
N ALA A 116 4.00 4.90 5.53
CA ALA A 116 2.57 5.20 5.54
C ALA A 116 2.27 6.61 6.10
N VAL A 117 2.90 6.99 7.21
CA VAL A 117 2.73 8.33 7.79
C VAL A 117 3.29 9.40 6.86
N HIS A 118 4.44 9.17 6.23
CA HIS A 118 5.00 10.10 5.25
C HIS A 118 4.03 10.32 4.07
N ILE A 119 3.47 9.25 3.51
CA ILE A 119 2.49 9.33 2.41
C ILE A 119 1.26 10.14 2.84
N VAL A 120 0.66 9.83 3.99
CA VAL A 120 -0.49 10.58 4.52
C VAL A 120 -0.13 12.06 4.72
N SER A 121 1.08 12.37 5.22
CA SER A 121 1.53 13.75 5.41
C SER A 121 1.67 14.54 4.10
N LYS A 122 1.80 13.85 2.97
CA LYS A 122 1.93 14.42 1.62
C LYS A 122 0.61 14.45 0.84
N GLY A 123 -0.51 14.07 1.46
CA GLY A 123 -1.83 14.07 0.82
C GLY A 123 -2.40 12.67 0.55
N GLY A 124 -1.72 11.61 0.98
CA GLY A 124 -2.17 10.23 0.80
C GLY A 124 -1.86 9.67 -0.59
N ASP A 125 -2.50 8.56 -0.91
CA ASP A 125 -2.48 7.98 -2.24
C ASP A 125 -3.58 8.61 -3.11
N ILE A 126 -3.19 9.64 -3.85
CA ILE A 126 -4.10 10.41 -4.70
C ILE A 126 -4.61 9.58 -5.88
N ALA A 127 -3.81 8.63 -6.38
CA ALA A 127 -4.16 7.81 -7.54
C ALA A 127 -5.05 6.61 -7.17
N GLY A 128 -5.10 6.23 -5.89
CA GLY A 128 -5.87 5.09 -5.41
C GLY A 128 -5.29 3.73 -5.82
N GLU A 129 -4.00 3.68 -6.13
CA GLU A 129 -3.28 2.48 -6.59
C GLU A 129 -2.71 1.65 -5.44
N GLY A 130 -2.53 2.26 -4.26
CA GLY A 130 -1.89 1.71 -3.06
C GLY A 130 -0.64 2.50 -2.63
N TYR A 131 -0.28 2.42 -1.34
CA TYR A 131 0.85 3.18 -0.77
C TYR A 131 2.22 2.74 -1.31
N LEU A 132 2.42 1.42 -1.39
CA LEU A 132 3.57 0.79 -2.04
C LEU A 132 3.09 -0.11 -3.17
N LEU A 133 3.78 -0.02 -4.29
CA LEU A 133 3.57 -0.82 -5.49
C LEU A 133 4.80 -1.68 -5.74
N THR A 134 4.56 -2.94 -6.05
CA THR A 134 5.55 -3.78 -6.73
C THR A 134 5.61 -3.41 -8.22
N VAL A 135 6.64 -3.88 -8.92
CA VAL A 135 6.71 -3.68 -10.38
C VAL A 135 5.55 -4.39 -11.09
N ASP A 136 5.09 -5.54 -10.57
CA ASP A 136 3.87 -6.24 -11.01
C ASP A 136 2.63 -5.31 -10.96
N ASP A 137 2.45 -4.59 -9.83
CA ASP A 137 1.34 -3.65 -9.66
C ASP A 137 1.45 -2.48 -10.63
N ARG A 138 2.67 -1.98 -10.88
CA ARG A 138 2.90 -0.90 -11.84
C ARG A 138 2.54 -1.34 -13.26
N MET A 139 2.98 -2.53 -13.68
CA MET A 139 2.61 -3.12 -14.97
C MET A 139 1.10 -3.24 -15.11
N PHE A 140 0.41 -3.69 -14.05
CA PHE A 140 -1.04 -3.79 -14.03
C PHE A 140 -1.71 -2.43 -14.29
N TRP A 141 -1.32 -1.40 -13.54
CA TRP A 141 -1.92 -0.07 -13.65
C TRP A 141 -1.57 0.64 -14.95
N ASP A 142 -0.36 0.46 -15.47
CA ASP A 142 0.03 1.00 -16.78
C ASP A 142 -0.84 0.43 -17.90
N ASN A 143 -1.16 -0.86 -17.85
CA ASN A 143 -2.09 -1.50 -18.78
C ASN A 143 -3.53 -0.98 -18.60
N VAL A 144 -3.98 -0.74 -17.36
CA VAL A 144 -5.29 -0.13 -17.08
C VAL A 144 -5.37 1.28 -17.66
N TYR A 145 -4.38 2.13 -17.43
CA TYR A 145 -4.38 3.47 -17.99
C TYR A 145 -4.29 3.47 -19.51
N LYS A 146 -3.50 2.56 -20.09
CA LYS A 146 -3.43 2.40 -21.54
C LYS A 146 -4.76 1.99 -22.14
N SER A 147 -5.54 1.11 -21.49
CA SER A 147 -6.85 0.71 -22.01
C SER A 147 -7.91 1.81 -21.83
N LEU A 148 -7.89 2.54 -20.71
CA LEU A 148 -8.83 3.65 -20.46
C LEU A 148 -8.57 4.90 -21.31
N SER A 149 -7.31 5.11 -21.73
CA SER A 149 -6.92 6.24 -22.59
C SER A 149 -7.12 5.98 -24.08
N GLN A 150 -7.46 4.76 -24.48
CA GLN A 150 -7.91 4.47 -25.83
C GLN A 150 -9.28 5.11 -26.03
N THR A 151 -9.29 6.26 -26.70
CA THR A 151 -10.52 6.81 -27.29
C THR A 151 -10.82 5.94 -28.50
N ASP A 152 -12.04 5.37 -28.57
CA ASP A 152 -12.49 4.60 -29.72
C ASP A 152 -12.22 5.40 -31.02
N ALA A 153 -11.46 4.83 -31.93
CA ALA A 153 -11.23 5.34 -33.28
C ALA A 153 -12.30 4.82 -34.24
#